data_AF-A0A5J4THC1-F1
#
_entry.id   AF-A0A5J4THC1-F1
#
_cell.length_a   1.000
_cell.length_b   1.000
_cell.length_c   1.000
_cell.angle_alpha   90.00
_cell.angle_beta   90.00
_cell.angle_gamma   90.00
#
_symmetry.space_group_name_H-M   'P 1'
#
loop_
_entity.id
_entity.type
_entity.pdbx_description
1 polymer ?
#
loop_
_entity_poly.entity_id
_entity_poly.type
_entity_poly.pdbx_seq_one_letter_code
_entity_poly.pdbx_strand_id
1 'polypeptide(L)'
;MVGDYQVKQEVIDLAIKKLGLHVWLDAFASRTNKRLTKYCSLLLDQGAYKVIAFSLNWERLTPYLHSPVKLILKVLAKVERDKAEAIIVLPAWRAQMWSQLLQEMIVQQVDLGDSSVCLERSHQIVELQQQVPPGNMNAVYLIGSQKEKHFSNVRKKRLNQMMEP
;
A
#
# COMPACT_ATOMS: atom_id res chain seq x y z
N MET A 1 9.22 -2.46 13.78
CA MET A 1 8.16 -3.28 13.16
C MET A 1 8.60 -3.69 11.77
N VAL A 2 9.28 -4.83 11.71
CA VAL A 2 9.17 -5.72 10.54
C VAL A 2 7.72 -6.21 10.56
N GLY A 3 7.04 -6.31 9.41
CA GLY A 3 5.60 -6.59 9.38
C GLY A 3 5.22 -7.79 10.24
N ASP A 4 4.34 -7.55 11.21
CA ASP A 4 3.50 -8.58 11.82
C ASP A 4 2.85 -9.27 10.61
N TYR A 5 3.10 -10.51 10.25
CA TYR A 5 2.57 -11.24 9.08
C TYR A 5 3.08 -10.81 7.69
N GLN A 6 3.25 -11.82 6.84
CA GLN A 6 3.70 -11.67 5.45
C GLN A 6 2.75 -12.39 4.51
N VAL A 7 2.51 -11.83 3.33
CA VAL A 7 1.82 -12.56 2.26
C VAL A 7 2.72 -13.68 1.78
N LYS A 8 2.25 -14.91 1.62
CA LYS A 8 3.09 -16.03 1.10
C LYS A 8 3.63 -15.71 -0.29
N GLN A 9 4.82 -16.22 -0.63
CA GLN A 9 5.49 -15.88 -1.89
C GLN A 9 4.65 -16.28 -3.11
N GLU A 10 4.10 -17.50 -3.12
CA GLU A 10 3.27 -18.01 -4.20
C GLU A 10 1.99 -17.19 -4.41
N VAL A 11 1.45 -16.61 -3.34
CA VAL A 11 0.25 -15.76 -3.40
C VAL A 11 0.59 -14.42 -4.04
N ILE A 12 1.68 -13.78 -3.62
CA ILE A 12 2.07 -12.49 -4.18
C ILE A 12 2.52 -12.63 -5.64
N ASP A 13 3.23 -13.70 -6.00
CA ASP A 13 3.63 -13.96 -7.38
C ASP A 13 2.40 -14.13 -8.30
N LEU A 14 1.40 -14.88 -7.84
CA LEU A 14 0.12 -15.05 -8.56
C LEU A 14 -0.63 -13.72 -8.69
N ALA A 15 -0.66 -12.91 -7.62
CA ALA A 15 -1.32 -11.62 -7.62
C ALA A 15 -0.65 -10.64 -8.60
N ILE A 16 0.68 -10.52 -8.57
CA ILE A 16 1.48 -9.71 -9.51
C ILE A 16 1.17 -10.13 -10.95
N LYS A 17 1.19 -11.44 -11.23
CA LYS A 17 0.86 -11.97 -12.56
C LYS A 17 -0.56 -11.60 -13.01
N LYS A 18 -1.55 -11.70 -12.13
CA LYS A 18 -2.95 -11.38 -12.44
C LYS A 18 -3.21 -9.87 -12.61
N LEU A 19 -2.51 -9.04 -11.82
CA LEU A 19 -2.62 -7.58 -11.90
C LEU A 19 -1.86 -7.00 -13.09
N GLY A 20 -0.90 -7.74 -13.65
CA GLY A 20 -0.19 -7.34 -14.86
C GLY A 20 0.78 -6.17 -14.67
N LEU A 21 1.02 -5.72 -13.43
CA LEU A 21 1.96 -4.65 -13.11
C LEU A 21 3.32 -5.24 -12.68
N HIS A 22 4.39 -4.79 -13.32
CA HIS A 22 5.74 -5.13 -12.90
C HIS A 22 6.15 -4.29 -11.67
N VAL A 23 6.32 -4.96 -10.54
CA VAL A 23 6.83 -4.40 -9.29
C VAL A 23 8.23 -4.94 -9.00
N TRP A 24 9.15 -4.08 -8.54
CA TRP A 24 10.54 -4.47 -8.31
C TRP A 24 11.09 -4.10 -6.93
N LEU A 25 10.36 -3.27 -6.17
CA LEU A 25 10.77 -2.81 -4.85
C LEU A 25 9.74 -3.18 -3.77
N ASP A 26 10.13 -3.99 -2.80
CA ASP A 26 9.33 -4.26 -1.61
C ASP A 26 9.53 -3.13 -0.59
N ALA A 27 8.52 -2.31 -0.37
CA ALA A 27 8.65 -1.10 0.44
C ALA A 27 8.66 -1.37 1.96
N PHE A 28 8.18 -2.53 2.43
CA PHE A 28 7.91 -2.77 3.85
C PHE A 28 8.48 -4.11 4.32
N ALA A 29 9.76 -4.34 4.05
CA ALA A 29 10.42 -5.61 4.31
C ALA A 29 11.74 -5.46 5.08
N SER A 30 12.39 -6.59 5.28
CA SER A 30 13.68 -6.84 5.88
C SER A 30 14.39 -7.85 4.99
N ARG A 31 15.67 -8.12 5.30
CA ARG A 31 16.46 -9.10 4.57
C ARG A 31 15.80 -10.48 4.46
N THR A 32 15.08 -10.90 5.50
CA THR A 32 14.59 -12.27 5.66
C THR A 32 13.13 -12.47 5.27
N ASN A 33 12.36 -11.40 5.06
CA ASN A 33 10.93 -11.49 4.75
C ASN A 33 10.53 -10.79 3.43
N LYS A 34 11.50 -10.24 2.70
CA LYS A 34 11.25 -9.57 1.42
C LYS A 34 10.58 -10.51 0.43
N ARG A 35 9.64 -9.96 -0.35
CA ARG A 35 8.97 -10.66 -1.47
C ARG A 35 9.55 -10.36 -2.83
N LEU A 36 10.41 -9.34 -2.88
CA LEU A 36 11.15 -8.94 -4.07
C LEU A 36 12.64 -8.87 -3.76
N THR A 37 13.46 -8.94 -4.80
CA THR A 37 14.92 -8.92 -4.67
C THR A 37 15.41 -7.65 -3.99
N LYS A 38 14.84 -6.49 -4.34
CA LYS A 38 15.10 -5.19 -3.72
C LYS A 38 14.01 -4.87 -2.71
N TYR A 39 14.44 -4.34 -1.57
CA TYR A 39 13.55 -4.02 -0.47
C TYR A 39 14.01 -2.78 0.27
N CYS A 40 13.07 -2.07 0.89
CA CYS A 40 13.33 -1.04 1.88
C CYS A 40 13.18 -1.62 3.28
N SER A 41 14.12 -1.30 4.16
CA SER A 41 14.09 -1.69 5.57
C SER A 41 13.63 -0.54 6.45
N LEU A 42 12.91 -0.84 7.54
CA LEU A 42 12.59 0.16 8.56
C LEU A 42 13.84 0.60 9.34
N LEU A 43 14.74 -0.35 9.61
CA LEU A 43 15.97 -0.14 10.37
C LEU A 43 17.18 -0.13 9.45
N LEU A 44 18.32 0.35 9.96
CA LEU A 44 19.58 0.29 9.23
C LEU A 44 19.89 -1.17 8.84
N ASP A 45 19.93 -1.43 7.54
CA ASP A 45 20.30 -2.70 6.96
C ASP A 45 21.15 -2.40 5.73
N GLN A 46 22.41 -2.84 5.75
CA GLN A 46 23.36 -2.63 4.66
C GLN A 46 22.91 -3.29 3.34
N GLY A 47 22.03 -4.31 3.42
CA GLY A 47 21.47 -4.97 2.25
C GLY A 47 20.20 -4.31 1.69
N ALA A 48 19.63 -3.34 2.41
CA ALA A 48 18.41 -2.67 1.96
C ALA A 48 18.71 -1.64 0.86
N TYR A 49 17.81 -1.54 -0.11
CA TYR A 49 17.86 -0.49 -1.13
C TYR A 49 17.77 0.91 -0.50
N LYS A 50 16.92 1.05 0.53
CA LYS A 50 16.79 2.26 1.33
C LYS A 50 16.32 1.92 2.74
N VAL A 51 16.72 2.77 3.69
CA VAL A 51 16.13 2.79 5.03
C VAL A 51 14.94 3.74 5.01
N ILE A 52 13.80 3.30 5.54
CA ILE A 52 12.52 4.02 5.60
C ILE A 52 11.97 4.33 4.20
N ALA A 53 11.10 3.46 3.67
CA ALA A 53 10.50 3.65 2.35
C ALA A 53 9.76 4.99 2.17
N PHE A 54 9.23 5.56 3.25
CA PHE A 54 8.55 6.86 3.22
C PHE A 54 9.45 8.02 2.76
N SER A 55 10.78 7.90 2.84
CA SER A 55 11.71 8.93 2.38
C SER A 55 11.95 8.94 0.87
N LEU A 56 11.55 7.87 0.16
CA LEU A 56 11.68 7.80 -1.30
C LEU A 56 10.54 8.58 -1.96
N ASN A 57 10.78 9.19 -3.12
CA ASN A 57 9.70 9.53 -4.04
C ASN A 57 9.27 8.23 -4.74
N TRP A 58 8.01 7.82 -4.60
CA TRP A 58 7.50 6.59 -5.22
C TRP A 58 7.09 6.75 -6.68
N GLU A 59 7.14 7.97 -7.22
CA GLU A 59 6.97 8.20 -8.65
C GLU A 59 7.94 7.32 -9.46
N ARG A 60 7.41 6.58 -10.45
CA ARG A 60 8.16 5.65 -11.33
C ARG A 60 8.89 4.50 -10.62
N LEU A 61 8.68 4.26 -9.32
CA LEU A 61 9.30 3.13 -8.61
C LEU A 61 8.47 1.84 -8.64
N THR A 62 7.20 1.88 -9.03
CA THR A 62 6.26 0.74 -9.03
C THR A 62 6.42 -0.19 -7.82
N PRO A 63 6.32 0.32 -6.57
CA PRO A 63 6.59 -0.50 -5.39
C PRO A 63 5.48 -1.52 -5.13
N TYR A 64 5.89 -2.65 -4.53
CA TYR A 64 5.01 -3.53 -3.78
C TYR A 64 4.90 -3.01 -2.34
N LEU A 65 3.66 -2.89 -1.86
CA LEU A 65 3.31 -2.27 -0.59
C LEU A 65 2.55 -3.28 0.29
N HIS A 66 3.19 -3.81 1.34
CA HIS A 66 2.53 -4.61 2.36
C HIS A 66 2.78 -4.01 3.75
N SER A 67 1.99 -2.98 4.09
CA SER A 67 2.18 -2.22 5.33
C SER A 67 1.38 -2.81 6.49
N PRO A 68 1.83 -2.63 7.76
CA PRO A 68 0.98 -2.82 8.92
C PRO A 68 -0.34 -2.04 8.80
N VAL A 69 -1.46 -2.59 9.29
CA VAL A 69 -2.81 -2.02 9.14
C VAL A 69 -2.88 -0.54 9.51
N LYS A 70 -2.26 -0.16 10.64
CA LYS A 70 -2.24 1.23 11.14
C LYS A 70 -1.56 2.24 10.20
N LEU A 71 -0.78 1.77 9.22
CA LEU A 71 -0.09 2.62 8.26
C LEU A 71 -0.80 2.69 6.90
N ILE A 72 -1.84 1.89 6.65
CA ILE A 72 -2.51 1.81 5.33
C ILE A 72 -2.91 3.21 4.83
N LEU A 73 -3.60 4.01 5.67
CA LEU A 73 -4.02 5.36 5.28
C LEU A 73 -2.83 6.26 4.90
N LYS A 74 -1.71 6.16 5.64
CA LYS A 74 -0.49 6.92 5.36
C LYS A 74 0.19 6.46 4.06
N VAL A 75 0.15 5.16 3.78
CA VAL A 75 0.68 4.58 2.54
C VAL A 75 -0.14 5.05 1.35
N LEU A 76 -1.47 4.96 1.40
CA LEU A 76 -2.35 5.45 0.34
C LEU A 76 -2.17 6.94 0.09
N ALA A 77 -2.12 7.76 1.15
CA ALA A 77 -1.87 9.19 1.02
C ALA A 77 -0.50 9.49 0.39
N LYS A 78 0.50 8.61 0.59
CA LYS A 78 1.80 8.73 -0.06
C LYS A 78 1.74 8.31 -1.53
N VAL A 79 1.03 7.23 -1.87
CA VAL A 79 0.82 6.84 -3.28
C VAL A 79 0.16 7.98 -4.05
N GLU A 80 -0.88 8.61 -3.48
CA GLU A 80 -1.52 9.76 -4.11
C GLU A 80 -0.58 10.96 -4.24
N ARG A 81 0.11 11.34 -3.15
CA ARG A 81 1.03 12.49 -3.13
C ARG A 81 2.15 12.36 -4.17
N ASP A 82 2.76 11.17 -4.23
CA ASP A 82 3.89 10.90 -5.11
C ASP A 82 3.45 10.52 -6.53
N LYS A 83 2.13 10.50 -6.82
CA LYS A 83 1.56 10.05 -8.10
C LYS A 83 2.10 8.68 -8.50
N ALA A 84 2.24 7.82 -7.50
CA ALA A 84 2.88 6.54 -7.67
C ALA A 84 1.90 5.54 -8.28
N GLU A 85 2.46 4.67 -9.08
CA GLU A 85 1.82 3.44 -9.51
C GLU A 85 2.29 2.33 -8.57
N ALA A 86 1.41 1.47 -8.04
CA ALA A 86 1.82 0.47 -7.06
C ALA A 86 0.87 -0.73 -6.98
N ILE A 87 1.38 -1.85 -6.44
CA ILE A 87 0.54 -2.93 -5.89
C ILE A 87 0.56 -2.82 -4.37
N ILE A 88 -0.60 -2.75 -3.74
CA ILE A 88 -0.76 -2.84 -2.29
C ILE A 88 -1.51 -4.12 -1.92
N VAL A 89 -1.08 -4.79 -0.85
CA VAL A 89 -1.86 -5.84 -0.20
C VAL A 89 -2.41 -5.33 1.12
N LEU A 90 -3.72 -5.50 1.31
CA LEU A 90 -4.42 -5.04 2.51
C LEU A 90 -5.65 -5.92 2.81
N PRO A 91 -6.19 -5.86 4.04
CA PRO A 91 -7.44 -6.54 4.37
C PRO A 91 -8.62 -5.96 3.56
N ALA A 92 -9.52 -6.84 3.10
CA ALA A 92 -10.74 -6.49 2.37
C ALA A 92 -11.87 -5.99 3.29
N TRP A 93 -11.52 -5.25 4.34
CA TRP A 93 -12.47 -4.77 5.35
C TRP A 93 -13.37 -3.67 4.80
N ARG A 94 -14.67 -3.78 5.13
CA ARG A 94 -15.66 -2.75 4.82
C ARG A 94 -15.55 -1.58 5.81
N ALA A 95 -16.01 -0.41 5.35
CA ALA A 95 -16.19 0.80 6.18
C ALA A 95 -14.93 1.25 6.94
N GLN A 96 -13.74 1.10 6.35
CA GLN A 96 -12.50 1.61 6.94
C GLN A 96 -12.25 3.07 6.53
N MET A 97 -11.53 3.82 7.35
CA MET A 97 -11.20 5.23 7.06
C MET A 97 -10.47 5.41 5.72
N TRP A 98 -9.74 4.40 5.27
CA TRP A 98 -9.02 4.41 4.00
C TRP A 98 -9.85 3.95 2.80
N SER A 99 -11.06 3.42 3.00
CA SER A 99 -11.86 2.82 1.93
C SER A 99 -12.16 3.81 0.81
N GLN A 100 -12.57 5.05 1.13
CA GLN A 100 -12.87 6.06 0.11
C GLN A 100 -11.62 6.41 -0.72
N LEU A 101 -10.52 6.72 -0.04
CA LEU A 101 -9.25 7.06 -0.70
C LEU A 101 -8.74 5.92 -1.59
N LEU A 102 -8.87 4.67 -1.13
CA LEU A 102 -8.49 3.51 -1.93
C LEU A 102 -9.33 3.42 -3.21
N GLN A 103 -10.66 3.52 -3.11
CA GLN A 103 -11.56 3.40 -4.26
C GLN A 103 -11.28 4.44 -5.35
N GLU A 104 -10.80 5.63 -4.98
CA GLU A 104 -10.45 6.68 -5.93
C GLU A 104 -9.18 6.37 -6.76
N MET A 105 -8.35 5.42 -6.32
CA MET A 105 -7.08 5.08 -6.97
C MET A 105 -7.05 3.68 -7.60
N ILE A 106 -8.05 2.82 -7.35
CA ILE A 106 -8.08 1.44 -7.85
C ILE A 106 -8.09 1.42 -9.38
N VAL A 107 -7.19 0.63 -9.95
CA VAL A 107 -7.21 0.23 -11.37
C VAL A 107 -7.74 -1.20 -11.49
N GLN A 108 -7.21 -2.12 -10.68
CA GLN A 108 -7.59 -3.52 -10.68
C GLN A 108 -7.38 -4.13 -9.28
N GLN A 109 -8.14 -5.16 -8.93
CA GLN A 109 -7.97 -5.89 -7.68
C GLN A 109 -8.09 -7.40 -7.90
N VAL A 110 -7.43 -8.16 -7.02
CA VAL A 110 -7.46 -9.63 -6.97
C VAL A 110 -7.73 -10.05 -5.53
N ASP A 111 -8.76 -10.88 -5.33
CA ASP A 111 -9.02 -11.54 -4.05
C ASP A 111 -7.94 -12.60 -3.81
N LEU A 112 -7.28 -12.51 -2.66
CA LEU A 112 -6.25 -13.46 -2.23
C LEU A 112 -6.82 -14.57 -1.33
N GLY A 113 -8.10 -14.48 -0.98
CA GLY A 113 -8.78 -15.37 -0.06
C GLY A 113 -8.53 -15.01 1.41
N ASP A 114 -8.91 -15.94 2.29
CA ASP A 114 -8.81 -15.77 3.73
C ASP A 114 -7.36 -15.54 4.20
N SER A 115 -7.19 -14.67 5.19
CA SER A 115 -5.89 -14.30 5.74
C SER A 115 -5.12 -15.48 6.33
N SER A 116 -5.80 -16.50 6.86
CA SER A 116 -5.16 -17.73 7.36
C SER A 116 -4.54 -18.59 6.24
N VAL A 117 -5.02 -18.44 5.01
CA VAL A 117 -4.53 -19.17 3.84
C VAL A 117 -3.42 -18.39 3.15
N CYS A 118 -3.59 -17.08 2.98
CA CYS A 118 -2.68 -16.27 2.18
C CYS A 118 -1.52 -15.64 2.95
N LEU A 119 -1.60 -15.56 4.28
CA LEU A 119 -0.54 -15.00 5.12
C LEU A 119 0.24 -16.09 5.85
N GLU A 120 1.52 -15.84 6.07
CA GLU A 120 2.38 -16.60 6.96
C GLU A 120 2.74 -15.76 8.20
N ARG A 121 2.80 -16.43 9.35
CA ARG A 121 3.21 -15.81 10.61
C ARG A 121 4.73 -15.74 10.66
N SER A 122 5.29 -14.58 10.95
CA SER A 122 6.69 -14.48 11.33
C SER A 122 6.88 -14.98 12.77
N HIS A 123 8.06 -15.53 13.09
CA HIS A 123 8.41 -15.96 14.46
C HIS A 123 8.12 -14.88 15.51
N GLN A 124 8.30 -13.60 15.15
CA GLN A 124 8.05 -12.44 16.02
C GLN A 124 6.56 -12.24 16.39
N ILE A 125 5.61 -12.66 15.54
CA ILE A 125 4.17 -12.57 15.86
C ILE A 125 3.81 -13.51 17.01
N VAL A 126 4.37 -14.72 17.00
CA VAL A 126 4.12 -15.73 18.02
C VAL A 126 4.57 -15.22 19.39
N GLU A 127 5.69 -14.50 19.41
CA GLU A 127 6.27 -13.92 20.62
C GLU A 127 5.51 -12.67 21.11
N LEU A 128 4.96 -11.85 20.21
CA LEU A 128 4.24 -10.61 20.55
C LEU A 128 2.72 -10.76 20.66
N GLN A 129 2.16 -11.97 20.53
CA GLN A 129 0.70 -12.25 20.56
C GLN A 129 -0.14 -11.38 19.60
N GLN A 130 0.46 -10.87 18.53
CA GLN A 130 -0.25 -10.00 17.60
C GLN A 130 -1.19 -10.80 16.70
N GLN A 131 -2.42 -10.32 16.52
CA GLN A 131 -3.41 -11.00 15.69
C GLN A 131 -3.19 -10.68 14.21
N VAL A 132 -3.28 -11.71 13.37
CA VAL A 132 -3.38 -11.57 11.91
C VAL A 132 -4.72 -10.87 11.60
N PRO A 133 -4.79 -9.94 10.63
CA PRO A 133 -6.05 -9.30 10.27
C PRO A 133 -7.08 -10.37 9.90
N PRO A 134 -8.26 -10.38 10.54
CA PRO A 134 -9.29 -11.36 10.19
C PRO A 134 -9.85 -11.16 8.78
N GLY A 135 -10.31 -12.25 8.17
CA GLY A 135 -11.04 -12.24 6.90
C GLY A 135 -10.15 -12.16 5.66
N ASN A 136 -10.76 -11.80 4.53
CA ASN A 136 -10.08 -11.86 3.24
C ASN A 136 -9.06 -10.74 3.05
N MET A 137 -8.02 -11.04 2.28
CA MET A 137 -7.01 -10.09 1.83
C MET A 137 -7.18 -9.80 0.35
N ASN A 138 -6.88 -8.57 -0.08
CA ASN A 138 -6.86 -8.19 -1.49
C ASN A 138 -5.47 -7.69 -1.88
N ALA A 139 -5.03 -8.05 -3.09
CA ALA A 139 -4.00 -7.31 -3.80
C ALA A 139 -4.69 -6.31 -4.73
N VAL A 140 -4.23 -5.07 -4.69
CA VAL A 140 -4.83 -3.97 -5.42
C VAL A 140 -3.75 -3.27 -6.21
N TYR A 141 -3.95 -3.15 -7.52
CA TYR A 141 -3.21 -2.24 -8.37
C TYR A 141 -3.87 -0.87 -8.29
N LEU A 142 -3.09 0.15 -7.91
CA LEU A 142 -3.55 1.53 -7.80
C LEU A 142 -2.60 2.52 -8.47
N ILE A 143 -3.18 3.66 -8.87
CA ILE A 143 -2.46 4.83 -9.40
C ILE A 143 -2.87 6.07 -8.60
N GLY A 144 -1.89 6.80 -8.05
CA GLY A 144 -2.11 8.10 -7.44
C GLY A 144 -2.61 9.14 -8.45
N SER A 145 -3.77 9.74 -8.20
CA SER A 145 -4.46 10.60 -9.17
C SER A 145 -4.04 12.07 -9.11
N GLN A 146 -4.12 12.77 -10.25
CA GLN A 146 -3.98 14.23 -10.34
C GLN A 146 -5.30 14.94 -10.02
N LYS A 147 -5.81 14.84 -8.80
CA LYS A 147 -6.87 15.78 -8.39
C LYS A 147 -6.22 17.11 -8.00
N GLU A 148 -6.16 18.04 -8.94
CA GLU A 148 -6.10 19.46 -8.56
C GLU A 148 -7.26 19.72 -7.60
N LYS A 149 -6.94 20.31 -6.44
CA LYS A 149 -7.84 20.56 -5.31
C LYS A 149 -9.18 21.11 -5.80
N HIS A 150 -10.20 20.26 -5.91
CA HIS A 150 -11.56 20.69 -6.30
C HIS A 150 -12.15 21.69 -5.28
N PHE A 151 -11.61 21.72 -4.05
CA PHE A 151 -11.97 22.69 -3.01
C PHE A 151 -11.55 24.14 -3.31
N SER A 152 -10.48 24.40 -4.08
CA SER A 152 -10.12 25.77 -4.46
C SER A 152 -11.01 26.32 -5.57
N ASN A 153 -11.49 25.46 -6.47
CA ASN A 153 -12.31 25.88 -7.60
C ASN A 153 -13.75 26.18 -7.19
N VAL A 154 -14.33 25.43 -6.25
CA VAL A 154 -15.68 25.72 -5.72
C VAL A 154 -15.69 27.02 -4.91
N ARG A 155 -14.66 27.29 -4.10
CA ARG A 155 -14.53 28.57 -3.37
C ARG A 155 -14.30 29.75 -4.29
N LYS A 156 -13.38 29.65 -5.27
CA LYS A 156 -13.16 30.72 -6.27
C LYS A 156 -14.42 31.00 -7.10
N LYS A 157 -15.14 29.95 -7.51
CA LYS A 157 -16.38 30.09 -8.28
C LYS A 157 -17.50 30.75 -7.47
N ARG A 158 -17.62 30.44 -6.16
CA ARG A 158 -18.57 31.11 -5.25
C ARG A 158 -18.17 32.56 -4.95
N LEU A 159 -16.89 32.84 -4.72
CA LEU A 159 -16.40 34.21 -4.48
C LEU A 159 -16.62 35.10 -5.71
N ASN A 160 -16.35 34.60 -6.92
CA ASN A 160 -16.60 35.36 -8.13
C ASN A 160 -18.10 35.61 -8.37
N GLN A 161 -18.98 34.66 -8.02
CA GLN A 161 -20.44 34.85 -8.10
C GLN A 161 -21.01 35.83 -7.05
N MET A 162 -20.28 36.13 -5.98
CA MET A 162 -20.68 37.10 -4.94
C MET A 162 -20.14 38.52 -5.20
N MET A 163 -19.29 38.68 -6.22
CA MET A 163 -18.63 39.94 -6.58
C MET A 163 -19.07 40.52 -7.94
N GLU A 164 -20.02 39.87 -8.62
CA GLU A 164 -20.68 40.43 -9.80
C GLU A 164 -21.77 41.43 -9.31
N PRO A 165 -21.76 42.68 -9.79
CA PRO A 165 -22.69 43.73 -9.36
C PRO A 165 -24.14 43.53 -9.82
#